data_AF-A0A4U6TF92-F1
#
_entry.id   AF-A0A4U6TF92-F1
#
_cell.length_a   1.000
_cell.length_b   1.000
_cell.length_c   1.000
_cell.angle_alpha   90.00
_cell.angle_beta   90.00
_cell.angle_gamma   90.00
#
_symmetry.space_group_name_H-M   'P 1'
#
loop_
_entity.id
_entity.type
_entity.pdbx_description
1 polymer ?
#
loop_
_entity_poly.entity_id
_entity_poly.type
_entity_poly.pdbx_seq_one_letter_code
_entity_poly.pdbx_strand_id
1 'polypeptide(L)'
;MASLSAVSGKAAAGYCKPLALSCKGSRVPGRSLISMGATRSRLISLRSPRFRVYAAKEETVNKVIDIVKQQLALGADAALTPESKFTDLGADSLDTVEIVMALEEEFKITVEEDNAQNITTIQEAADLIDKLVG
;
A
#
# COMPACT_ATOMS: atom_id res chain seq x y z
N MET A 1 2.67 -50.77 26.52
CA MET A 1 3.45 -50.09 25.46
C MET A 1 2.54 -49.90 24.27
N ALA A 2 1.89 -48.74 24.18
CA ALA A 2 0.87 -48.48 23.16
C ALA A 2 1.44 -47.64 22.02
N SER A 3 1.28 -48.18 20.81
CA SER A 3 0.87 -47.49 19.59
C SER A 3 1.76 -46.39 18.98
N LEU A 4 2.48 -46.77 17.91
CA LEU A 4 2.94 -45.86 16.87
C LEU A 4 1.89 -45.84 15.75
N SER A 5 1.22 -44.71 15.53
CA SER A 5 0.37 -44.48 14.37
C SER A 5 1.01 -43.42 13.47
N ALA A 6 1.36 -43.84 12.26
CA ALA A 6 1.88 -43.02 11.19
C ALA A 6 0.80 -42.08 10.64
N VAL A 7 1.10 -40.78 10.55
CA VAL A 7 0.28 -39.80 9.84
C VAL A 7 0.93 -39.53 8.48
N SER A 8 0.31 -40.05 7.43
CA SER A 8 0.61 -39.73 6.03
C SER A 8 -0.50 -38.82 5.53
N GLY A 9 -0.18 -37.54 5.35
CA GLY A 9 -1.09 -36.53 4.80
C GLY A 9 -0.46 -35.86 3.59
N LYS A 10 -0.95 -36.21 2.40
CA LYS A 10 -0.51 -35.63 1.12
C LYS A 10 -1.75 -35.30 0.30
N ALA A 11 -2.17 -34.04 0.27
CA ALA A 11 -3.21 -33.56 -0.63
C ALA A 11 -3.21 -32.03 -0.75
N ALA A 12 -2.98 -31.52 -1.96
CA ALA A 12 -3.64 -30.34 -2.52
C ALA A 12 -3.24 -30.23 -4.01
N ALA A 13 -4.03 -30.87 -4.86
CA ALA A 13 -3.97 -30.69 -6.31
C ALA A 13 -4.56 -29.32 -6.66
N GLY A 14 -3.74 -28.47 -7.30
CA GLY A 14 -4.18 -27.22 -7.89
C GLY A 14 -5.12 -27.49 -9.06
N TYR A 15 -6.26 -26.82 -9.06
CA TYR A 15 -7.19 -26.80 -10.19
C TYR A 15 -7.20 -25.40 -10.81
N CYS A 16 -6.65 -25.30 -12.02
CA CYS A 16 -6.89 -24.21 -12.96
C CYS A 16 -8.33 -24.27 -13.46
N LYS A 17 -9.04 -23.12 -13.45
CA LYS A 17 -10.26 -22.91 -14.23
C LYS A 17 -10.20 -21.54 -14.93
N PRO A 18 -10.20 -21.50 -16.28
CA PRO A 18 -10.38 -20.27 -17.03
C PRO A 18 -11.89 -20.02 -17.25
N LEU A 19 -12.36 -18.84 -16.87
CA LEU A 19 -13.70 -18.33 -17.20
C LEU A 19 -13.66 -17.70 -18.61
N ALA A 20 -14.04 -18.49 -19.61
CA ALA A 20 -14.32 -18.01 -20.96
C ALA A 20 -15.81 -17.67 -21.06
N LEU A 21 -16.16 -16.38 -21.07
CA LEU A 21 -17.52 -15.93 -21.36
C LEU A 21 -17.72 -15.77 -22.87
N SER A 22 -18.67 -16.56 -23.36
CA SER A 22 -19.31 -16.54 -24.68
C SER A 22 -20.24 -15.33 -24.83
N CYS A 23 -20.20 -14.66 -25.99
CA CYS A 23 -21.29 -13.82 -26.49
C CYS A 23 -21.43 -14.03 -28.01
N LYS A 24 -22.55 -14.63 -28.43
CA LYS A 24 -22.99 -14.77 -29.83
C LYS A 24 -23.81 -13.54 -30.26
N GLY A 25 -23.77 -13.23 -31.56
CA GLY A 25 -24.73 -12.38 -32.29
C GLY A 25 -24.04 -11.20 -32.98
N SER A 26 -24.29 -10.80 -34.23
CA SER A 26 -25.18 -11.28 -35.30
C SER A 26 -24.75 -10.57 -36.59
N ARG A 27 -24.82 -11.27 -37.72
CA ARG A 27 -24.67 -10.80 -39.12
C ARG A 27 -26.00 -10.11 -39.52
N VAL A 28 -26.14 -8.98 -40.23
CA VAL A 28 -25.80 -8.53 -41.62
C VAL A 28 -26.30 -7.05 -41.81
N PRO A 29 -26.34 -6.41 -42.99
CA PRO A 29 -25.26 -5.79 -43.79
C PRO A 29 -25.54 -4.29 -44.13
N GLY A 30 -24.59 -3.58 -44.75
CA GLY A 30 -24.88 -2.27 -45.36
C GLY A 30 -23.63 -1.52 -45.85
N ARG A 31 -23.47 -1.43 -47.17
CA ARG A 31 -22.43 -0.65 -47.85
C ARG A 31 -22.65 0.85 -47.62
N SER A 32 -21.58 1.58 -47.29
CA SER A 32 -21.31 2.90 -47.89
C SER A 32 -19.82 3.21 -47.78
N LEU A 33 -19.19 3.41 -48.94
CA LEU A 33 -18.00 4.26 -49.11
C LEU A 33 -18.35 5.64 -48.53
N ILE A 34 -17.50 6.47 -47.94
CA ILE A 34 -16.22 7.07 -48.36
C ILE A 34 -15.75 7.89 -47.14
N SER A 35 -14.43 8.03 -46.93
CA SER A 35 -13.73 9.29 -46.63
C SER A 35 -12.45 9.05 -45.83
N MET A 36 -11.33 9.52 -46.38
CA MET A 36 -10.03 9.58 -45.71
C MET A 36 -10.06 10.67 -44.64
N GLY A 37 -9.63 10.35 -43.41
CA GLY A 37 -9.46 11.34 -42.36
C GLY A 37 -8.66 10.83 -41.16
N ALA A 38 -7.45 11.38 -40.99
CA ALA A 38 -6.63 11.44 -39.77
C ALA A 38 -6.12 10.11 -39.17
N THR A 39 -4.91 9.77 -39.59
CA THR A 39 -3.99 8.87 -38.91
C THR A 39 -3.60 9.35 -37.50
N ARG A 40 -3.57 8.38 -36.58
CA ARG A 40 -2.80 8.33 -35.31
C ARG A 40 -3.39 9.03 -34.09
N SER A 41 -4.18 8.23 -33.37
CA SER A 41 -4.19 8.14 -31.91
C SER A 41 -2.86 8.56 -31.27
N ARG A 42 -2.87 9.63 -30.50
CA ARG A 42 -2.05 9.74 -29.30
C ARG A 42 -2.97 10.11 -28.15
N LEU A 43 -3.44 9.07 -27.49
CA LEU A 43 -3.96 9.15 -26.13
C LEU A 43 -2.79 9.60 -25.24
N ILE A 44 -2.66 10.91 -25.00
CA ILE A 44 -1.90 11.37 -23.84
C ILE A 44 -2.85 11.17 -22.67
N SER A 45 -2.79 9.96 -22.11
CA SER A 45 -3.46 9.61 -20.87
C SER A 45 -2.96 10.56 -19.79
N LEU A 46 -3.83 11.49 -19.40
CA LEU A 46 -3.77 12.26 -18.18
C LEU A 46 -3.78 11.28 -17.00
N ARG A 47 -2.62 10.78 -16.63
CA ARG A 47 -2.40 10.27 -15.28
C ARG A 47 -1.17 10.95 -14.73
N SER A 48 -1.31 12.26 -14.50
CA SER A 48 -0.44 12.97 -13.58
C SER A 48 -0.35 12.12 -12.31
N PRO A 49 0.85 11.74 -11.84
CA PRO A 49 0.95 11.27 -10.49
C PRO A 49 0.42 12.43 -9.65
N ARG A 50 -0.62 12.17 -8.84
CA ARG A 50 -0.93 13.05 -7.71
C ARG A 50 0.26 12.90 -6.77
N PHE A 51 1.38 13.53 -7.10
CA PHE A 51 2.51 13.73 -6.23
C PHE A 51 1.98 14.69 -5.16
N ARG A 52 1.29 14.09 -4.18
CA ARG A 52 0.83 14.73 -2.96
C ARG A 52 2.10 14.96 -2.17
N VAL A 53 2.84 16.01 -2.53
CA VAL A 53 3.91 16.52 -1.66
C VAL A 53 3.19 17.06 -0.45
N TYR A 54 3.24 16.31 0.61
CA TYR A 54 3.02 16.85 1.93
C TYR A 54 4.40 17.03 2.52
N ALA A 55 4.73 18.29 2.75
CA ALA A 55 5.92 18.71 3.44
C ALA A 55 5.52 18.83 4.91
N ALA A 56 5.39 17.71 5.61
CA ALA A 56 5.36 17.75 7.07
C ALA A 56 6.56 18.54 7.60
N LYS A 57 6.35 19.24 8.72
CA LYS A 57 7.38 19.95 9.46
C LYS A 57 8.49 18.95 9.78
N GLU A 58 9.73 19.40 9.57
CA GLU A 58 10.92 18.59 9.82
C GLU A 58 10.98 18.10 11.28
N GLU A 59 10.50 18.92 12.22
CA GLU A 59 10.36 18.55 13.64
C GLU A 59 9.43 17.34 13.85
N THR A 60 8.30 17.28 13.13
CA THR A 60 7.36 16.16 13.22
C THR A 60 7.98 14.89 12.64
N VAL A 61 8.63 15.00 11.48
CA VAL A 61 9.31 13.87 10.82
C VAL A 61 10.39 13.27 11.74
N ASN A 62 11.21 14.11 12.36
CA ASN A 62 12.26 13.66 13.28
C ASN A 62 11.69 12.91 14.48
N LYS A 63 10.60 13.41 15.08
CA LYS A 63 9.91 12.72 16.19
C LYS A 63 9.34 11.36 15.77
N VAL A 64 8.74 11.28 14.58
CA VAL A 64 8.23 10.01 14.04
C VAL A 64 9.37 9.02 13.87
N ILE A 65 10.51 9.46 13.32
CA ILE A 65 11.71 8.64 13.16
C ILE A 65 12.19 8.10 14.51
N ASP A 66 12.23 8.94 15.55
CA ASP A 66 12.69 8.56 16.88
C ASP A 66 11.78 7.48 17.50
N ILE A 67 10.45 7.65 17.39
CA ILE A 67 9.47 6.67 17.88
C ILE A 67 9.62 5.34 17.14
N VAL A 68 9.76 5.38 15.82
CA VAL A 68 9.94 4.17 15.00
C VAL A 68 11.22 3.44 15.37
N LYS A 69 12.32 4.15 15.61
CA LYS A 69 13.58 3.55 16.09
C LYS A 69 13.41 2.88 17.44
N GLN A 70 12.65 3.52 18.34
CA GLN A 70 12.39 2.98 19.67
C GLN A 70 11.55 1.70 19.62
N GLN A 71 10.48 1.68 18.81
CA GLN A 71 9.61 0.50 18.71
C GLN A 71 10.28 -0.68 18.00
N LEU A 72 11.01 -0.42 16.92
CA LEU A 72 11.71 -1.45 16.15
C LEU A 72 13.10 -1.81 16.73
N ALA A 73 13.46 -1.23 17.89
CA ALA A 73 14.77 -1.38 18.52
C ALA A 73 15.95 -1.19 17.54
N LEU A 74 15.81 -0.26 16.59
CA LEU A 74 16.85 0.06 15.62
C LEU A 74 17.96 0.84 16.32
N GLY A 75 19.22 0.48 16.07
CA GLY A 75 20.36 1.20 16.62
C GLY A 75 20.34 2.68 16.24
N ALA A 76 20.88 3.55 17.09
CA ALA A 76 20.90 5.00 16.87
C ALA A 76 21.51 5.40 15.50
N ASP A 77 22.44 4.58 15.00
CA ASP A 77 23.11 4.72 13.70
C ASP A 77 22.24 4.35 12.48
N ALA A 78 21.02 3.82 12.68
CA ALA A 78 20.11 3.54 11.59
C ALA A 78 19.66 4.87 10.94
N ALA A 79 20.18 5.13 9.74
CA ALA A 79 19.77 6.26 8.92
C ALA A 79 18.40 5.97 8.29
N LEU A 80 17.34 6.43 8.94
CA LEU A 80 15.99 6.40 8.39
C LEU A 80 15.74 7.65 7.56
N THR A 81 15.14 7.46 6.40
CA THR A 81 14.73 8.55 5.52
C THR A 81 13.21 8.70 5.57
N PRO A 82 12.65 9.88 5.27
CA PRO A 82 11.20 10.06 5.19
C PRO A 82 10.54 9.11 4.18
N GLU A 83 11.26 8.74 3.11
CA GLU A 83 10.76 7.80 2.10
C GLU A 83 10.88 6.31 2.51
N SER A 84 11.49 6.03 3.67
CA SER A 84 11.60 4.67 4.18
C SER A 84 10.22 4.11 4.52
N LYS A 85 9.97 2.88 4.05
CA LYS A 85 8.74 2.14 4.35
C LYS A 85 8.88 1.34 5.62
N PHE A 86 7.81 1.23 6.39
CA PHE A 86 7.80 0.41 7.61
C PHE A 86 8.13 -1.06 7.32
N THR A 87 7.61 -1.60 6.22
CA THR A 87 7.90 -2.97 5.78
C THR A 87 9.38 -3.20 5.46
N ASP A 88 10.08 -2.18 4.95
CA ASP A 88 11.51 -2.29 4.60
C ASP A 88 12.40 -2.24 5.85
N LEU A 89 11.87 -1.67 6.94
CA LEU A 89 12.50 -1.66 8.27
C LEU A 89 12.21 -2.94 9.07
N GLY A 90 11.43 -3.87 8.50
CA GLY A 90 11.05 -5.11 9.16
C GLY A 90 9.88 -4.97 10.13
N ALA A 91 9.13 -3.87 10.08
CA ALA A 91 7.89 -3.74 10.84
C ALA A 91 6.81 -4.68 10.27
N ASP A 92 6.23 -5.50 11.12
CA ASP A 92 5.03 -6.29 10.80
C ASP A 92 3.75 -5.45 10.99
N SER A 93 2.63 -6.04 10.62
CA SER A 93 1.27 -5.54 10.84
C SER A 93 0.99 -5.19 12.31
N LEU A 94 1.56 -5.93 13.28
CA LEU A 94 1.44 -5.60 14.70
C LEU A 94 2.29 -4.39 15.10
N ASP A 95 3.55 -4.35 14.64
CA ASP A 95 4.45 -3.23 14.94
C ASP A 95 3.89 -1.91 14.41
N THR A 96 3.22 -1.95 13.25
CA THR A 96 2.57 -0.78 12.66
C THR A 96 1.46 -0.22 13.56
N VAL A 97 0.67 -1.09 14.21
CA VAL A 97 -0.36 -0.69 15.18
C VAL A 97 0.27 -0.07 16.42
N GLU A 98 1.34 -0.69 16.95
CA GLU A 98 2.06 -0.17 18.12
C GLU A 98 2.68 1.20 17.86
N ILE A 99 3.29 1.40 16.68
CA ILE A 99 3.84 2.69 16.25
C ILE A 99 2.74 3.75 16.18
N VAL A 100 1.60 3.44 15.57
CA VAL A 100 0.48 4.40 15.45
C VAL A 100 -0.05 4.78 16.83
N MET A 101 -0.23 3.81 17.73
CA MET A 101 -0.69 4.10 19.10
C MET A 101 0.30 5.01 19.85
N ALA A 102 1.61 4.78 19.70
CA ALA A 102 2.64 5.64 20.30
C ALA A 102 2.62 7.07 19.72
N LEU A 103 2.36 7.22 18.42
CA LEU A 103 2.22 8.51 17.76
C LEU A 103 0.96 9.26 18.25
N GLU A 104 -0.16 8.57 18.42
CA GLU A 104 -1.38 9.15 18.98
C GLU A 104 -1.18 9.68 20.39
N GLU A 105 -0.49 8.93 21.25
CA GLU A 105 -0.19 9.32 22.61
C GLU A 105 0.78 10.52 22.68
N GLU A 106 1.85 10.49 21.87
CA GLU A 106 2.88 11.56 21.85
C GLU A 106 2.30 12.90 21.38
N PHE A 107 1.52 12.88 20.29
CA PHE A 107 0.95 14.09 19.70
C PHE A 107 -0.44 14.44 20.26
N LYS A 108 -1.02 13.57 21.11
CA LYS A 108 -2.38 13.69 21.67
C LYS A 108 -3.45 13.88 20.61
N ILE A 109 -3.35 13.09 19.54
CA ILE A 109 -4.28 13.09 18.40
C ILE A 109 -5.07 11.79 18.36
N THR A 110 -6.06 11.73 17.48
CA THR A 110 -6.80 10.50 17.17
C THR A 110 -6.73 10.27 15.68
N VAL A 111 -6.12 9.16 15.28
CA VAL A 111 -6.01 8.73 13.88
C VAL A 111 -7.04 7.64 13.66
N GLU A 112 -7.85 7.74 12.61
CA GLU A 112 -8.77 6.65 12.28
C GLU A 112 -7.99 5.41 11.82
N GLU A 113 -8.45 4.23 12.21
CA GLU A 113 -7.78 2.95 11.90
C GLU A 113 -7.58 2.76 10.39
N ASP A 114 -8.56 3.14 9.57
CA ASP A 114 -8.43 3.10 8.11
C ASP A 114 -7.28 3.98 7.60
N ASN A 115 -7.06 5.15 8.19
CA ASN A 115 -5.95 6.02 7.81
C ASN A 115 -4.62 5.42 8.27
N ALA A 116 -4.57 4.89 9.49
CA ALA A 116 -3.41 4.22 10.09
C ALA A 116 -2.94 3.00 9.27
N GLN A 117 -3.87 2.16 8.82
CA GLN A 117 -3.55 0.98 8.00
C GLN A 117 -3.07 1.34 6.58
N ASN A 118 -3.44 2.52 6.09
CA ASN A 118 -3.00 3.01 4.78
C ASN A 118 -1.62 3.68 4.82
N ILE A 119 -1.02 3.89 6.00
CA ILE A 119 0.31 4.48 6.13
C ILE A 119 1.37 3.44 5.77
N THR A 120 2.17 3.74 4.74
CA THR A 120 3.24 2.84 4.29
C THR A 120 4.64 3.39 4.55
N THR A 121 4.77 4.72 4.63
CA THR A 121 6.03 5.43 4.79
C THR A 121 6.05 6.35 6.01
N ILE A 122 7.26 6.66 6.49
CA ILE A 122 7.49 7.63 7.58
C ILE A 122 6.93 9.01 7.20
N GLN A 123 7.15 9.43 5.96
CA GLN A 123 6.64 10.70 5.45
C GLN A 123 5.11 10.75 5.53
N GLU A 124 4.41 9.71 5.06
CA GLU A 124 2.95 9.65 5.14
C GLU A 124 2.44 9.74 6.58
N ALA A 125 3.13 9.12 7.54
CA ALA A 125 2.78 9.21 8.96
C ALA A 125 2.90 10.65 9.48
N ALA A 126 4.06 11.28 9.25
CA ALA A 126 4.30 12.67 9.64
C ALA A 126 3.29 13.63 9.00
N ASP A 127 2.96 13.39 7.72
CA ASP A 127 2.00 14.18 6.98
C ASP A 127 0.57 14.05 7.48
N LEU A 128 0.22 12.92 8.10
CA LEU A 128 -1.10 12.74 8.73
C LEU A 128 -1.15 13.43 10.07
N ILE A 129 -0.10 13.29 10.88
CA ILE A 129 0.03 13.97 12.17
C ILE A 129 -0.07 15.48 11.98
N ASP A 130 0.67 16.04 11.03
CA ASP A 130 0.66 17.48 10.76
C ASP A 130 -0.69 18.01 10.29
N LYS A 131 -1.51 17.17 9.64
CA LYS A 131 -2.89 17.54 9.25
C LYS A 131 -3.87 17.55 10.42
N LEU A 132 -3.57 16.82 11.50
CA LEU A 132 -4.42 16.71 12.68
C LEU A 132 -4.01 17.70 13.78
N VAL A 133 -2.70 17.99 13.87
CA VAL A 133 -2.12 18.93 14.84
C VAL A 133 -2.19 20.38 14.34
N GLY A 134 -2.15 20.60 13.03
CA GLY A 134 -2.20 21.93 12.40
C GLY A 134 -3.61 22.46 12.19
#